data_AF-A0A934TBM5-F1
#
_entry.id   AF-A0A934TBM5-F1
#
_cell.length_a   1.000
_cell.length_b   1.000
_cell.length_c   1.000
_cell.angle_alpha   90.00
_cell.angle_beta   90.00
_cell.angle_gamma   90.00
#
_symmetry.space_group_name_H-M   'P 1'
#
loop_
_entity.id
_entity.type
_entity.pdbx_description
1 polymer ?
#
loop_
_entity_poly.entity_id
_entity_poly.type
_entity_poly.pdbx_seq_one_letter_code
_entity_poly.pdbx_strand_id
1 'polypeptide(L)'
;MMTTKLKLNDEIKSFFETDDKQIWDLIAQNSIDDLITILPREDDTTLDLIIKELILSGKSEILNLYNFASTKEEDIILLRNLIRLIFALDINDNYEEVRLAIADKLFDIIPDMVEIIQKETGGRIDESTLNRGAMLRTSLMNLIYYYHQKDDIEALHFVIIMRSKITLAIMGNYKNVLGHDMIESAKIKEKIGDTGAALGFYNLVKDRLKGELHWFVESPEMGANEEDTVMLQSLKEAFASIDRLNKTSEFEKACTIIDEILSREYEEFNFEDEEEDEE
;
A
#
# COMPACT_ATOMS: atom_id res chain seq x y z
N MET A 1 -15.06 -4.94 20.59
CA MET A 1 -15.35 -4.57 19.18
C MET A 1 -16.01 -5.76 18.52
N MET A 2 -17.05 -5.57 17.71
CA MET A 2 -17.55 -6.65 16.85
C MET A 2 -16.55 -6.82 15.72
N THR A 3 -15.68 -7.84 15.80
CA THR A 3 -14.80 -8.23 14.70
C THR A 3 -15.67 -8.78 13.58
N THR A 4 -15.88 -7.98 12.53
CA THR A 4 -16.64 -8.42 11.37
C THR A 4 -15.77 -9.37 10.56
N LYS A 5 -16.15 -10.64 10.49
CA LYS A 5 -15.51 -11.66 9.65
C LYS A 5 -15.26 -11.13 8.24
N LEU A 6 -14.06 -11.34 7.70
CA LEU A 6 -13.75 -10.92 6.34
C LEU A 6 -14.60 -11.71 5.34
N LYS A 7 -15.23 -11.00 4.38
CA LYS A 7 -16.03 -11.63 3.32
C LYS A 7 -15.25 -11.64 2.03
N LEU A 8 -15.29 -12.77 1.33
CA LEU A 8 -14.69 -12.90 0.01
C LEU A 8 -15.41 -11.97 -1.00
N ASN A 9 -14.65 -11.10 -1.66
CA ASN A 9 -15.08 -10.23 -2.75
C ASN A 9 -14.07 -10.32 -3.91
N ASP A 10 -14.28 -9.60 -5.01
CA ASP A 10 -13.46 -9.76 -6.20
C ASP A 10 -12.02 -9.27 -6.02
N GLU A 11 -11.80 -8.23 -5.20
CA GLU A 11 -10.45 -7.78 -4.82
C GLU A 11 -9.71 -8.86 -4.04
N ILE A 12 -10.34 -9.45 -3.02
CA ILE A 12 -9.72 -10.50 -2.20
C ILE A 12 -9.49 -11.78 -3.02
N LYS A 13 -10.43 -12.16 -3.89
CA LYS A 13 -10.24 -13.31 -4.81
C LYS A 13 -8.98 -13.10 -5.65
N SER A 14 -8.85 -11.93 -6.28
CA SER A 14 -7.69 -11.62 -7.11
C SER A 14 -6.36 -11.72 -6.33
N PHE A 15 -6.38 -11.41 -5.03
CA PHE A 15 -5.21 -11.52 -4.17
C PHE A 15 -4.75 -12.96 -3.92
N PHE A 16 -5.66 -13.93 -4.00
CA PHE A 16 -5.38 -15.37 -3.88
C PHE A 16 -5.06 -16.07 -5.21
N GLU A 17 -5.23 -15.41 -6.35
CA GLU A 17 -4.87 -15.94 -7.68
C GLU A 17 -3.33 -15.96 -7.85
N THR A 18 -2.69 -16.94 -7.24
CA THR A 18 -1.23 -17.16 -7.25
C THR A 18 -0.91 -18.63 -7.51
N ASP A 19 0.37 -18.97 -7.70
CA ASP A 19 0.82 -20.37 -7.80
C ASP A 19 0.42 -21.21 -6.56
N ASP A 20 0.30 -20.57 -5.40
CA ASP A 20 -0.13 -21.19 -4.14
C ASP A 20 -1.66 -21.19 -3.94
N LYS A 21 -2.47 -20.89 -4.96
CA LYS A 21 -3.94 -20.72 -4.82
C LYS A 21 -4.61 -21.88 -4.08
N GLN A 22 -4.21 -23.11 -4.39
CA GLN A 22 -4.78 -24.30 -3.75
C GLN A 22 -4.64 -24.27 -2.23
N ILE A 23 -3.52 -23.77 -1.70
CA ILE A 23 -3.28 -23.64 -0.26
C ILE A 23 -4.28 -22.63 0.33
N TRP A 24 -4.43 -21.47 -0.31
CA TRP A 24 -5.34 -20.42 0.16
C TRP A 24 -6.80 -20.86 0.13
N ASP A 25 -7.23 -21.55 -0.92
CA ASP A 25 -8.58 -22.07 -1.06
C ASP A 25 -8.89 -23.11 0.03
N LEU A 26 -7.98 -24.05 0.29
CA LEU A 26 -8.16 -25.08 1.33
C LEU A 26 -8.25 -24.45 2.73
N ILE A 27 -7.41 -23.45 3.03
CA ILE A 27 -7.45 -22.74 4.31
C ILE A 27 -8.78 -21.98 4.44
N ALA A 28 -9.15 -21.18 3.44
CA ALA A 28 -10.36 -20.35 3.49
C ALA A 28 -11.66 -21.19 3.57
N GLN A 29 -11.67 -22.39 2.97
CA GLN A 29 -12.80 -23.33 2.98
C GLN A 29 -12.82 -24.25 4.21
N ASN A 30 -11.84 -24.14 5.11
CA ASN A 30 -11.67 -25.00 6.27
C ASN A 30 -11.44 -26.49 5.94
N SER A 31 -10.80 -26.78 4.80
CA SER A 31 -10.42 -28.13 4.36
C SER A 31 -9.02 -28.49 4.85
N ILE A 32 -8.85 -28.49 6.16
CA ILE A 32 -7.54 -28.58 6.83
C ILE A 32 -6.90 -29.96 6.72
N ASP A 33 -7.71 -31.03 6.76
CA ASP A 33 -7.19 -32.39 6.56
C ASP A 33 -6.54 -32.53 5.18
N ASP A 34 -7.22 -32.04 4.14
CA ASP A 34 -6.71 -32.04 2.76
C ASP A 34 -5.44 -31.18 2.64
N LEU A 35 -5.42 -30.00 3.30
CA LEU A 35 -4.24 -29.14 3.36
C LEU A 35 -3.02 -29.87 3.94
N ILE A 36 -3.21 -30.60 5.06
CA ILE A 36 -2.11 -31.34 5.71
C ILE A 36 -1.61 -32.47 4.82
N THR A 37 -2.44 -33.07 3.97
CA THR A 37 -2.01 -34.13 3.03
C THR A 37 -1.11 -33.63 1.91
N ILE A 38 -1.30 -32.37 1.47
CA ILE A 38 -0.51 -31.78 0.39
C ILE A 38 0.72 -31.04 0.91
N LEU A 39 0.80 -30.81 2.23
CA LEU A 39 1.91 -30.10 2.87
C LEU A 39 2.88 -31.03 3.62
N PRO A 40 4.19 -30.82 3.49
CA PRO A 40 4.82 -29.88 2.57
C PRO A 40 4.84 -30.42 1.14
N ARG A 41 4.89 -29.52 0.14
CA ARG A 41 5.08 -29.91 -1.26
C ARG A 41 6.52 -30.37 -1.50
N GLU A 42 6.79 -31.03 -2.63
CA GLU A 42 8.10 -31.66 -2.92
C GLU A 42 9.32 -30.73 -2.77
N ASP A 43 9.12 -29.42 -2.93
CA ASP A 43 10.17 -28.39 -2.79
C ASP A 43 10.31 -27.80 -1.38
N ASP A 44 9.61 -28.33 -0.36
CA ASP A 44 9.71 -27.94 1.07
C ASP A 44 9.89 -26.43 1.29
N THR A 45 8.96 -25.62 0.75
CA THR A 45 9.10 -24.16 0.88
C THR A 45 8.96 -23.74 2.35
N THR A 46 9.71 -22.70 2.77
CA THR A 46 9.61 -22.13 4.13
C THR A 46 8.16 -21.81 4.51
N LEU A 47 7.35 -21.37 3.55
CA LEU A 47 5.93 -21.09 3.73
C LEU A 47 5.15 -22.35 4.12
N ASP A 48 5.34 -23.46 3.39
CA ASP A 48 4.62 -24.72 3.62
C ASP A 48 4.86 -25.23 5.04
N LEU A 49 6.12 -25.16 5.50
CA LEU A 49 6.49 -25.57 6.85
C LEU A 49 5.85 -24.66 7.92
N ILE A 50 5.86 -23.35 7.70
CA ILE A 50 5.21 -22.38 8.61
C ILE A 50 3.71 -22.67 8.71
N ILE A 51 3.02 -22.81 7.57
CA ILE A 51 1.58 -23.09 7.54
C ILE A 51 1.29 -24.40 8.28
N LYS A 52 2.04 -25.46 8.00
CA LYS A 52 1.85 -26.76 8.62
C LYS A 52 2.02 -26.70 10.14
N GLU A 53 3.08 -26.05 10.64
CA GLU A 53 3.30 -25.89 12.08
C GLU A 53 2.16 -25.09 12.75
N LEU A 54 1.77 -23.96 12.15
CA LEU A 54 0.73 -23.08 12.68
C LEU A 54 -0.63 -23.79 12.76
N ILE A 55 -1.00 -24.54 11.72
CA ILE A 55 -2.27 -25.25 11.65
C ILE A 55 -2.31 -26.45 12.61
N LEU A 56 -1.20 -27.19 12.76
CA LEU A 56 -1.15 -28.37 13.62
C LEU A 56 -0.97 -28.05 15.11
N SER A 57 -0.21 -27.01 15.44
CA SER A 57 0.23 -26.73 16.81
C SER A 57 -0.19 -25.37 17.35
N GLY A 58 -0.77 -24.51 16.50
CA GLY A 58 -1.11 -23.13 16.84
C GLY A 58 0.10 -22.18 16.87
N LYS A 59 1.32 -22.68 16.64
CA LYS A 59 2.58 -21.92 16.69
C LYS A 59 3.51 -22.38 15.58
N SER A 60 4.47 -21.53 15.19
CA SER A 60 5.56 -21.95 14.29
C SER A 60 6.89 -21.48 14.83
N GLU A 61 7.78 -22.44 15.10
CA GLU A 61 9.16 -22.15 15.48
C GLU A 61 9.93 -21.57 14.30
N ILE A 62 9.64 -22.05 13.08
CA ILE A 62 10.24 -21.56 11.84
C ILE A 62 9.90 -20.07 11.66
N LEU A 63 8.62 -19.69 11.76
CA LEU A 63 8.23 -18.28 11.67
C LEU A 63 8.88 -17.42 12.76
N ASN A 64 8.94 -17.93 13.99
CA ASN A 64 9.49 -17.19 15.12
C ASN A 64 10.99 -16.91 14.94
N LEU A 65 11.73 -17.89 14.44
CA LEU A 65 13.18 -17.82 14.24
C LEU A 65 13.59 -17.25 12.88
N TYR A 66 12.65 -17.12 11.92
CA TYR A 66 12.94 -16.58 10.61
C TYR A 66 13.44 -15.14 10.71
N ASN A 67 14.56 -14.87 10.04
CA ASN A 67 15.22 -13.58 10.08
C ASN A 67 14.92 -12.76 8.83
N PHE A 68 14.02 -11.78 8.96
CA PHE A 68 13.70 -10.81 7.90
C PHE A 68 14.77 -9.72 7.73
N ALA A 69 15.84 -9.72 8.54
CA ALA A 69 16.84 -8.64 8.55
C ALA A 69 17.68 -8.55 7.28
N SER A 70 17.64 -9.54 6.38
CA SER A 70 18.26 -9.37 5.06
C SER A 70 17.39 -8.58 4.08
N THR A 71 16.07 -8.49 4.35
CA THR A 71 15.07 -7.84 3.49
C THR A 71 15.33 -8.15 2.02
N LYS A 72 15.57 -9.43 1.70
CA LYS A 72 15.71 -9.92 0.32
C LYS A 72 14.34 -10.03 -0.31
N GLU A 73 14.31 -10.22 -1.63
CA GLU A 73 13.06 -10.44 -2.36
C GLU A 73 12.25 -11.60 -1.77
N GLU A 74 12.89 -12.72 -1.46
CA GLU A 74 12.29 -13.90 -0.81
C GLU A 74 11.63 -13.54 0.54
N ASP A 75 12.25 -12.66 1.33
CA ASP A 75 11.72 -12.22 2.63
C ASP A 75 10.41 -11.43 2.45
N ILE A 76 10.33 -10.61 1.40
CA ILE A 76 9.14 -9.80 1.07
C ILE A 76 8.05 -10.67 0.46
N ILE A 77 8.42 -11.68 -0.34
CA ILE A 77 7.48 -12.69 -0.84
C ILE A 77 6.86 -13.46 0.33
N LEU A 78 7.68 -13.91 1.28
CA LEU A 78 7.20 -14.59 2.49
C LEU A 78 6.27 -13.68 3.30
N LEU A 79 6.65 -12.41 3.53
CA LEU A 79 5.80 -11.42 4.20
C LEU A 79 4.42 -11.33 3.52
N ARG A 80 4.40 -11.20 2.18
CA ARG A 80 3.17 -11.10 1.41
C ARG A 80 2.31 -12.36 1.53
N ASN A 81 2.92 -13.54 1.57
CA ASN A 81 2.22 -14.81 1.78
C ASN A 81 1.70 -14.98 3.22
N LEU A 82 2.39 -14.45 4.23
CA LEU A 82 1.86 -14.38 5.59
C LEU A 82 0.64 -13.44 5.68
N ILE A 83 0.64 -12.34 4.91
CA ILE A 83 -0.56 -11.48 4.79
C ILE A 83 -1.71 -12.25 4.14
N ARG A 84 -1.47 -13.03 3.07
CA ARG A 84 -2.49 -13.91 2.48
C ARG A 84 -3.02 -14.91 3.50
N LEU A 85 -2.15 -15.49 4.32
CA LEU A 85 -2.53 -16.41 5.37
C LEU A 85 -3.47 -15.73 6.38
N ILE A 86 -3.21 -14.48 6.79
CA ILE A 86 -4.13 -13.70 7.64
C ILE A 86 -5.52 -13.59 7.00
N PHE A 87 -5.60 -13.24 5.71
CA PHE A 87 -6.88 -13.13 5.00
C PHE A 87 -7.62 -14.47 4.96
N ALA A 88 -6.91 -15.55 4.62
CA ALA A 88 -7.52 -16.88 4.50
C ALA A 88 -8.03 -17.40 5.86
N LEU A 89 -7.26 -17.22 6.94
CA LEU A 89 -7.65 -17.62 8.29
C LEU A 89 -8.85 -16.82 8.83
N ASP A 90 -8.93 -15.54 8.49
CA ASP A 90 -10.07 -14.69 8.84
C ASP A 90 -11.35 -15.08 8.10
N ILE A 91 -11.25 -15.39 6.80
CA ILE A 91 -12.37 -15.92 6.01
C ILE A 91 -12.80 -17.28 6.56
N ASN A 92 -11.86 -18.10 7.04
CA ASN A 92 -12.17 -19.37 7.68
C ASN A 92 -12.92 -19.17 9.02
N ASP A 93 -12.44 -18.26 9.88
CA ASP A 93 -13.00 -17.92 11.22
C ASP A 93 -12.80 -18.99 12.31
N ASN A 94 -12.06 -20.06 12.05
CA ASN A 94 -11.74 -21.10 13.07
C ASN A 94 -10.35 -20.96 13.71
N TYR A 95 -9.50 -20.04 13.24
CA TYR A 95 -8.08 -19.97 13.60
C TYR A 95 -7.65 -18.58 14.08
N GLU A 96 -8.50 -17.94 14.88
CA GLU A 96 -8.30 -16.55 15.34
C GLU A 96 -6.98 -16.35 16.09
N GLU A 97 -6.62 -17.24 17.02
CA GLU A 97 -5.35 -17.12 17.78
C GLU A 97 -4.12 -17.21 16.87
N VAL A 98 -4.17 -18.09 15.86
CA VAL A 98 -3.11 -18.24 14.85
C VAL A 98 -3.02 -16.98 13.99
N ARG A 99 -4.17 -16.46 13.53
CA ARG A 99 -4.25 -15.23 12.75
C ARG A 99 -3.63 -14.04 13.49
N LEU A 100 -3.97 -13.88 14.77
CA LEU A 100 -3.43 -12.82 15.63
C LEU A 100 -1.92 -12.99 15.85
N ALA A 101 -1.44 -14.21 16.11
CA ALA A 101 -0.01 -14.46 16.28
C ALA A 101 0.81 -14.11 15.02
N ILE A 102 0.28 -14.39 13.83
CA ILE A 102 0.92 -13.97 12.57
C ILE A 102 0.90 -12.44 12.47
N ALA A 103 -0.23 -11.79 12.75
CA ALA A 103 -0.35 -10.33 12.69
C ALA A 103 0.64 -9.64 13.64
N ASP A 104 0.76 -10.10 14.87
CA ASP A 104 1.73 -9.59 15.86
C ASP A 104 3.16 -9.71 15.32
N LYS A 105 3.52 -10.88 14.78
CA LYS A 105 4.83 -11.09 14.17
C LYS A 105 5.09 -10.14 13.00
N LEU A 106 4.08 -9.87 12.16
CA LEU A 106 4.22 -8.90 11.06
C LEU A 106 4.49 -7.48 11.60
N PHE A 107 3.80 -7.07 12.67
CA PHE A 107 3.97 -5.76 13.27
C PHE A 107 5.35 -5.58 13.91
N ASP A 108 5.94 -6.66 14.43
CA ASP A 108 7.31 -6.65 14.94
C ASP A 108 8.36 -6.48 13.83
N ILE A 109 8.17 -7.13 12.67
CA ILE A 109 9.21 -7.18 11.61
C ILE A 109 9.13 -6.04 10.59
N ILE A 110 7.93 -5.52 10.31
CA ILE A 110 7.73 -4.47 9.28
C ILE A 110 8.61 -3.23 9.54
N PRO A 111 8.74 -2.69 10.78
CA PRO A 111 9.55 -1.51 11.04
C PRO A 111 11.01 -1.72 10.63
N ASP A 112 11.59 -2.87 10.95
CA ASP A 112 12.97 -3.21 10.63
C ASP A 112 13.18 -3.33 9.12
N MET A 113 12.26 -3.99 8.41
CA MET A 113 12.31 -4.10 6.95
C MET A 113 12.22 -2.72 6.28
N VAL A 114 11.35 -1.84 6.78
CA VAL A 114 11.23 -0.46 6.29
C VAL A 114 12.53 0.31 6.55
N GLU A 115 13.10 0.20 7.75
CA GLU A 115 14.34 0.90 8.10
C GLU A 115 15.53 0.46 7.23
N ILE A 116 15.62 -0.83 6.89
CA ILE A 116 16.64 -1.35 5.98
C ILE A 116 16.51 -0.70 4.60
N ILE A 117 15.31 -0.70 4.02
CA ILE A 117 15.05 -0.02 2.74
C ILE A 117 15.42 1.47 2.83
N GLN A 118 15.05 2.16 3.91
CA GLN A 118 15.40 3.58 4.08
C GLN A 118 16.91 3.81 4.13
N LYS A 119 17.67 2.97 4.84
CA LYS A 119 19.14 3.10 4.93
C LYS A 119 19.83 2.90 3.59
N GLU A 120 19.30 2.03 2.75
CA GLU A 120 19.85 1.74 1.42
C GLU A 120 19.58 2.88 0.41
N THR A 121 18.71 3.85 0.74
CA THR A 121 18.37 5.00 -0.12
C THR A 121 19.22 6.26 0.09
N GLY A 122 20.28 6.20 0.89
CA GLY A 122 21.15 7.37 1.20
C GLY A 122 21.96 7.96 0.02
N GLY A 123 21.69 7.56 -1.22
CA GLY A 123 22.39 7.96 -2.44
C GLY A 123 21.57 7.66 -3.70
N ARG A 124 22.23 7.31 -4.81
CA ARG A 124 21.52 6.79 -5.99
C ARG A 124 20.90 5.45 -5.65
N ILE A 125 19.57 5.39 -5.72
CA ILE A 125 18.81 4.16 -5.46
C ILE A 125 19.06 3.18 -6.60
N ASP A 126 19.54 1.99 -6.27
CA ASP A 126 19.69 0.91 -7.23
C ASP A 126 18.34 0.22 -7.51
N GLU A 127 18.24 -0.44 -8.66
CA GLU A 127 17.01 -1.07 -9.13
C GLU A 127 16.50 -2.17 -8.18
N SER A 128 17.41 -2.92 -7.52
CA SER A 128 17.03 -3.96 -6.56
C SER A 128 16.38 -3.36 -5.32
N THR A 129 16.94 -2.29 -4.77
CA THR A 129 16.35 -1.55 -3.64
C THR A 129 15.01 -0.93 -4.02
N LEU A 130 14.89 -0.36 -5.22
CA LEU A 130 13.62 0.17 -5.73
C LEU A 130 12.56 -0.93 -5.84
N ASN A 131 12.90 -2.07 -6.44
CA ASN A 131 11.98 -3.21 -6.59
C ASN A 131 11.53 -3.75 -5.23
N ARG A 132 12.48 -4.01 -4.32
CA ARG A 132 12.16 -4.49 -2.96
C ARG A 132 11.26 -3.52 -2.20
N GLY A 133 11.58 -2.23 -2.21
CA GLY A 133 10.72 -1.23 -1.57
C GLY A 133 9.32 -1.19 -2.22
N ALA A 134 9.22 -1.27 -3.54
CA ALA A 134 7.93 -1.32 -4.25
C ALA A 134 7.09 -2.56 -3.87
N MET A 135 7.73 -3.73 -3.77
CA MET A 135 7.09 -4.98 -3.34
C MET A 135 6.61 -4.90 -1.89
N LEU A 136 7.43 -4.34 -0.98
CA LEU A 136 7.06 -4.15 0.41
C LEU A 136 5.89 -3.16 0.53
N ARG A 137 5.98 -2.01 -0.16
CA ARG A 137 4.90 -1.02 -0.23
C ARG A 137 3.58 -1.63 -0.70
N THR A 138 3.62 -2.45 -1.75
CA THR A 138 2.46 -3.18 -2.27
C THR A 138 1.91 -4.18 -1.25
N SER A 139 2.78 -4.87 -0.52
CA SER A 139 2.37 -5.79 0.55
C SER A 139 1.63 -5.05 1.68
N LEU A 140 2.14 -3.89 2.10
CA LEU A 140 1.48 -3.04 3.10
C LEU A 140 0.12 -2.50 2.61
N MET A 141 -0.07 -2.28 1.31
CA MET A 141 -1.37 -1.89 0.76
C MET A 141 -2.46 -2.96 1.03
N ASN A 142 -2.11 -4.25 0.97
CA ASN A 142 -3.05 -5.33 1.31
C ASN A 142 -3.40 -5.34 2.81
N LEU A 143 -2.44 -5.05 3.69
CA LEU A 143 -2.73 -4.90 5.12
C LEU A 143 -3.59 -3.67 5.43
N ILE A 144 -3.39 -2.57 4.71
CA ILE A 144 -4.24 -1.37 4.86
C ILE A 144 -5.68 -1.71 4.47
N TYR A 145 -5.87 -2.38 3.33
CA TYR A 145 -7.17 -2.88 2.94
C TYR A 145 -7.80 -3.75 4.03
N TYR A 146 -7.04 -4.70 4.55
CA TYR A 146 -7.48 -5.60 5.61
C TYR A 146 -7.98 -4.85 6.85
N TYR A 147 -7.15 -3.97 7.42
CA TYR A 147 -7.50 -3.25 8.63
C TYR A 147 -8.57 -2.18 8.41
N HIS A 148 -8.78 -1.74 7.16
CA HIS A 148 -9.94 -0.92 6.80
C HIS A 148 -11.24 -1.69 6.96
N GLN A 149 -11.28 -2.95 6.51
CA GLN A 149 -12.44 -3.82 6.69
C GLN A 149 -12.70 -4.17 8.16
N LYS A 150 -11.64 -4.13 9.00
CA LYS A 150 -11.72 -4.39 10.44
C LYS A 150 -12.05 -3.18 11.30
N ASP A 151 -12.04 -1.98 10.72
CA ASP A 151 -12.15 -0.72 11.46
C ASP A 151 -11.13 -0.60 12.60
N ASP A 152 -9.92 -1.14 12.37
CA ASP A 152 -8.81 -1.08 13.34
C ASP A 152 -7.93 0.13 13.04
N ILE A 153 -8.25 1.26 13.68
CA ILE A 153 -7.57 2.53 13.46
C ILE A 153 -6.10 2.51 13.88
N GLU A 154 -5.74 1.77 14.93
CA GLU A 154 -4.35 1.70 15.41
C GLU A 154 -3.49 0.91 14.43
N ALA A 155 -3.96 -0.26 14.00
CA ALA A 155 -3.29 -1.06 12.99
C ALA A 155 -3.21 -0.32 11.65
N LEU A 156 -4.29 0.34 11.22
CA LEU A 156 -4.29 1.19 10.02
C LEU A 156 -3.24 2.30 10.10
N HIS A 157 -3.20 3.02 11.23
CA HIS A 157 -2.23 4.09 11.44
C HIS A 157 -0.79 3.58 11.30
N PHE A 158 -0.47 2.47 11.96
CA PHE A 158 0.85 1.85 11.85
C PHE A 158 1.22 1.53 10.38
N VAL A 159 0.37 0.77 9.68
CA VAL A 159 0.68 0.28 8.33
C VAL A 159 0.75 1.42 7.31
N ILE A 160 -0.16 2.41 7.37
CA ILE A 160 -0.15 3.59 6.50
C ILE A 160 1.15 4.39 6.67
N ILE A 161 1.61 4.59 7.91
CA ILE A 161 2.85 5.32 8.17
C ILE A 161 4.07 4.53 7.68
N MET A 162 4.11 3.21 7.86
CA MET A 162 5.18 2.36 7.34
C MET A 162 5.23 2.40 5.80
N ARG A 163 4.08 2.34 5.13
CA ARG A 163 4.00 2.48 3.67
C ARG A 163 4.53 3.84 3.21
N SER A 164 4.14 4.90 3.92
CA SER A 164 4.53 6.27 3.60
C SER A 164 6.03 6.53 3.78
N LYS A 165 6.67 5.90 4.78
CA LYS A 165 8.13 5.91 4.94
C LYS A 165 8.86 5.31 3.74
N ILE A 166 8.35 4.21 3.19
CA ILE A 166 8.90 3.60 1.98
C ILE A 166 8.72 4.55 0.79
N THR A 167 7.53 5.11 0.60
CA THR A 167 7.25 6.04 -0.50
C THR A 167 8.17 7.25 -0.46
N LEU A 168 8.39 7.85 0.71
CA LEU A 168 9.32 8.98 0.85
C LEU A 168 10.77 8.61 0.56
N ALA A 169 11.17 7.36 0.79
CA ALA A 169 12.53 6.89 0.59
C ALA A 169 12.82 6.54 -0.87
N ILE A 170 11.94 5.78 -1.52
CA ILE A 170 12.20 5.24 -2.87
C ILE A 170 11.34 5.83 -3.99
N MET A 171 10.16 6.37 -3.67
CA MET A 171 9.17 6.81 -4.65
C MET A 171 8.81 8.30 -4.52
N GLY A 172 9.64 9.09 -3.82
CA GLY A 172 9.32 10.49 -3.52
C GLY A 172 9.18 11.40 -4.75
N ASN A 173 9.71 10.98 -5.89
CA ASN A 173 9.61 11.70 -7.17
C ASN A 173 8.41 11.26 -8.03
N TYR A 174 7.76 10.14 -7.70
CA TYR A 174 6.55 9.68 -8.38
C TYR A 174 5.36 10.40 -7.76
N LYS A 175 4.98 11.53 -8.37
CA LYS A 175 4.07 12.52 -7.77
C LYS A 175 2.67 11.98 -7.47
N ASN A 176 2.14 11.13 -8.36
CA ASN A 176 0.90 10.39 -8.17
C ASN A 176 0.96 9.48 -6.93
N VAL A 177 2.06 8.72 -6.76
CA VAL A 177 2.27 7.82 -5.62
C VAL A 177 2.47 8.58 -4.31
N LEU A 178 3.34 9.61 -4.34
CA LEU A 178 3.62 10.47 -3.19
C LEU A 178 2.33 11.15 -2.72
N GLY A 179 1.60 11.79 -3.62
CA GLY A 179 0.36 12.51 -3.32
C GLY A 179 -0.64 11.60 -2.62
N HIS A 180 -0.95 10.46 -3.22
CA HIS A 180 -1.87 9.48 -2.67
C HIS A 180 -1.49 9.04 -1.25
N ASP A 181 -0.23 8.64 -1.04
CA ASP A 181 0.21 8.08 0.25
C ASP A 181 0.28 9.13 1.36
N MET A 182 0.72 10.35 1.05
CA MET A 182 0.78 11.42 2.03
C MET A 182 -0.62 11.91 2.42
N ILE A 183 -1.57 11.95 1.48
CA ILE A 183 -2.98 12.24 1.80
C ILE A 183 -3.56 11.17 2.72
N GLU A 184 -3.33 9.88 2.44
CA GLU A 184 -3.81 8.82 3.31
C GLU A 184 -3.19 8.90 4.72
N SER A 185 -1.88 9.21 4.80
CA SER A 185 -1.20 9.51 6.07
C SER A 185 -1.81 10.68 6.82
N ALA A 186 -2.15 11.77 6.12
CA ALA A 186 -2.77 12.93 6.73
C ALA A 186 -4.15 12.58 7.31
N LYS A 187 -4.98 11.86 6.55
CA LYS A 187 -6.32 11.42 6.97
C LYS A 187 -6.26 10.54 8.21
N ILE A 188 -5.36 9.56 8.25
CA ILE A 188 -5.26 8.68 9.43
C ILE A 188 -4.75 9.44 10.65
N LYS A 189 -3.86 10.44 10.46
CA LYS A 189 -3.43 11.35 11.53
C LYS A 189 -4.57 12.20 12.08
N GLU A 190 -5.46 12.70 11.23
CA GLU A 190 -6.68 13.37 11.70
C GLU A 190 -7.59 12.43 12.50
N LYS A 191 -7.78 11.19 12.03
CA LYS A 191 -8.63 10.20 12.72
C LYS A 191 -8.16 9.90 14.14
N ILE A 192 -6.85 9.90 14.39
CA ILE A 192 -6.28 9.72 15.74
C ILE A 192 -6.15 11.03 16.54
N GLY A 193 -6.65 12.15 16.01
CA GLY A 193 -6.65 13.46 16.68
C GLY A 193 -5.33 14.24 16.59
N ASP A 194 -4.37 13.79 15.79
CA ASP A 194 -3.06 14.44 15.59
C ASP A 194 -3.11 15.43 14.41
N THR A 195 -3.85 16.53 14.60
CA THR A 195 -4.04 17.57 13.58
C THR A 195 -2.72 18.21 13.14
N GLY A 196 -1.74 18.32 14.05
CA GLY A 196 -0.43 18.89 13.74
C GLY A 196 0.34 18.04 12.74
N ALA A 197 0.43 16.73 12.96
CA ALA A 197 1.06 15.83 12.00
C ALA A 197 0.27 15.72 10.69
N ALA A 198 -1.06 15.75 10.74
CA ALA A 198 -1.90 15.77 9.54
C ALA A 198 -1.59 16.98 8.65
N LEU A 199 -1.54 18.19 9.23
CA LEU A 199 -1.11 19.40 8.51
C LEU A 199 0.31 19.26 7.95
N GLY A 200 1.22 18.58 8.64
CA GLY A 200 2.56 18.30 8.12
C GLY A 200 2.51 17.52 6.79
N PHE A 201 1.72 16.46 6.72
CA PHE A 201 1.55 15.67 5.50
C PHE A 201 0.82 16.44 4.39
N TYR A 202 -0.25 17.18 4.71
CA TYR A 202 -0.92 18.00 3.70
C TYR A 202 0.00 19.09 3.12
N ASN A 203 0.78 19.76 3.96
CA ASN A 203 1.75 20.75 3.48
C ASN A 203 2.86 20.11 2.64
N LEU A 204 3.29 18.89 2.97
CA LEU A 204 4.24 18.15 2.15
C LEU A 204 3.71 17.90 0.73
N VAL A 205 2.45 17.47 0.60
CA VAL A 205 1.78 17.30 -0.71
C VAL A 205 1.73 18.63 -1.46
N LYS A 206 1.25 19.70 -0.80
CA LYS A 206 1.22 21.04 -1.37
C LYS A 206 2.58 21.46 -1.92
N ASP A 207 3.62 21.37 -1.10
CA ASP A 207 4.94 21.87 -1.48
C ASP A 207 5.60 21.06 -2.58
N ARG A 208 5.28 19.76 -2.67
CA ARG A 208 5.83 18.86 -3.69
C ARG A 208 5.07 18.91 -5.02
N LEU A 209 3.78 19.23 -5.01
CA LEU A 209 2.92 19.13 -6.19
C LEU A 209 2.42 20.47 -6.74
N LYS A 210 2.48 21.57 -5.97
CA LYS A 210 1.95 22.88 -6.43
C LYS A 210 2.53 23.39 -7.76
N GLY A 211 3.77 22.98 -8.09
CA GLY A 211 4.42 23.35 -9.34
C GLY A 211 3.75 22.75 -10.58
N GLU A 212 3.08 21.62 -10.44
CA GLU A 212 2.45 20.91 -11.57
C GLU A 212 1.28 21.70 -12.17
N LEU A 213 0.60 22.52 -11.36
CA LEU A 213 -0.48 23.36 -11.84
C LEU A 213 -0.02 24.34 -12.93
N HIS A 214 1.24 24.76 -12.89
CA HIS A 214 1.76 25.72 -13.85
C HIS A 214 1.68 25.17 -15.28
N TRP A 215 2.03 23.90 -15.48
CA TRP A 215 1.99 23.25 -16.79
C TRP A 215 0.59 23.25 -17.39
N PHE A 216 -0.42 22.83 -16.61
CA PHE A 216 -1.82 22.81 -17.08
C PHE A 216 -2.43 24.21 -17.30
N VAL A 217 -1.89 25.23 -16.65
CA VAL A 217 -2.29 26.63 -16.87
C VAL A 217 -1.67 27.18 -18.16
N GLU A 218 -0.46 26.75 -18.52
CA GLU A 218 0.21 27.13 -19.77
C GLU A 218 -0.28 26.33 -20.98
N SER A 219 -0.83 25.13 -20.76
CA SER A 219 -1.43 24.27 -21.79
C SER A 219 -2.93 24.04 -21.51
N PRO A 220 -3.80 25.06 -21.70
CA PRO A 220 -5.22 25.00 -21.34
C PRO A 220 -6.02 23.95 -22.14
N GLU A 221 -5.54 23.54 -23.30
CA GLU A 221 -6.12 22.51 -24.15
C GLU A 221 -5.89 21.08 -23.62
N MET A 222 -4.91 20.88 -22.74
CA MET A 222 -4.55 19.56 -22.23
C MET A 222 -5.36 19.17 -21.01
N GLY A 223 -6.02 18.02 -21.08
CA GLY A 223 -6.56 17.31 -19.92
C GLY A 223 -5.52 16.48 -19.18
N ALA A 224 -5.89 16.01 -17.98
CA ALA A 224 -5.05 15.17 -17.15
C ALA A 224 -5.15 13.70 -17.57
N ASN A 225 -4.02 13.02 -17.74
CA ASN A 225 -4.00 11.56 -17.84
C ASN A 225 -4.32 10.91 -16.47
N GLU A 226 -4.27 9.56 -16.40
CA GLU A 226 -4.59 8.82 -15.17
C GLU A 226 -3.68 9.19 -13.98
N GLU A 227 -2.36 9.31 -14.22
CA GLU A 227 -1.41 9.64 -13.16
C GLU A 227 -1.57 11.08 -12.67
N ASP A 228 -1.76 12.01 -13.62
CA ASP A 228 -2.02 13.41 -13.35
C ASP A 228 -3.32 13.58 -12.58
N THR A 229 -4.35 12.80 -12.91
CA THR A 229 -5.63 12.81 -12.19
C THR A 229 -5.43 12.48 -10.70
N VAL A 230 -4.68 11.42 -10.39
CA VAL A 230 -4.37 11.02 -9.01
C VAL A 230 -3.57 12.11 -8.28
N MET A 231 -2.58 12.68 -8.96
CA MET A 231 -1.70 13.73 -8.44
C MET A 231 -2.47 15.03 -8.16
N LEU A 232 -3.28 15.51 -9.11
CA LEU A 232 -4.12 16.70 -9.00
C LEU A 232 -5.20 16.54 -7.93
N GLN A 233 -5.86 15.37 -7.87
CA GLN A 233 -6.85 15.08 -6.83
C GLN A 233 -6.21 15.10 -5.43
N SER A 234 -4.99 14.57 -5.29
CA SER A 234 -4.22 14.63 -4.05
C SER A 234 -3.87 16.07 -3.67
N LEU A 235 -3.43 16.89 -4.63
CA LEU A 235 -3.13 18.30 -4.40
C LEU A 235 -4.38 19.09 -4.00
N LYS A 236 -5.51 18.88 -4.68
CA LYS A 236 -6.80 19.49 -4.34
C LYS A 236 -7.20 19.14 -2.92
N GLU A 237 -7.09 17.87 -2.55
CA GLU A 237 -7.44 17.41 -1.21
C GLU A 237 -6.53 18.01 -0.13
N ALA A 238 -5.23 18.17 -0.41
CA ALA A 238 -4.31 18.87 0.48
C ALA A 238 -4.73 20.33 0.70
N PHE A 239 -5.00 21.07 -0.39
CA PHE A 239 -5.45 22.45 -0.31
C PHE A 239 -6.72 22.61 0.51
N ALA A 240 -7.76 21.84 0.18
CA ALA A 240 -9.04 21.89 0.87
C ALA A 240 -8.90 21.53 2.36
N SER A 241 -8.04 20.55 2.68
CA SER A 241 -7.81 20.13 4.07
C SER A 241 -7.01 21.16 4.86
N ILE A 242 -6.02 21.81 4.26
CA ILE A 242 -5.27 22.91 4.88
C ILE A 242 -6.21 24.07 5.22
N ASP A 243 -7.03 24.49 4.25
CA ASP A 243 -8.01 25.57 4.46
C ASP A 243 -9.03 25.21 5.55
N ARG A 244 -9.58 23.99 5.53
CA ARG A 244 -10.49 23.50 6.57
C ARG A 244 -9.86 23.51 7.96
N LEU A 245 -8.63 22.99 8.09
CA LEU A 245 -7.95 22.85 9.37
C LEU A 245 -7.47 24.20 9.93
N ASN A 246 -7.04 25.12 9.07
CA ASN A 246 -6.61 26.47 9.46
C ASN A 246 -7.75 27.50 9.50
N LYS A 247 -8.96 27.11 9.05
CA LYS A 247 -10.13 28.00 8.90
C LYS A 247 -9.84 29.19 7.99
N THR A 248 -9.23 28.91 6.85
CA THR A 248 -8.89 29.86 5.79
C THR A 248 -9.61 29.51 4.49
N SER A 249 -9.44 30.36 3.48
CA SER A 249 -9.93 30.16 2.11
C SER A 249 -8.82 30.53 1.11
N GLU A 250 -7.57 30.26 1.48
CA GLU A 250 -6.39 30.68 0.72
C GLU A 250 -6.31 29.96 -0.64
N PHE A 251 -6.77 28.71 -0.69
CA PHE A 251 -6.57 27.82 -1.82
C PHE A 251 -7.84 27.53 -2.62
N GLU A 252 -8.99 28.15 -2.31
CA GLU A 252 -10.25 27.94 -3.04
C GLU A 252 -10.11 28.13 -4.56
N LYS A 253 -9.36 29.16 -4.98
CA LYS A 253 -9.08 29.42 -6.40
C LYS A 253 -8.26 28.29 -7.03
N ALA A 254 -7.26 27.78 -6.32
CA ALA A 254 -6.43 26.68 -6.80
C ALA A 254 -7.26 25.39 -6.94
N CYS A 255 -8.13 25.09 -5.97
CA CYS A 255 -9.06 23.96 -6.07
C CYS A 255 -10.01 24.10 -7.27
N THR A 256 -10.49 25.31 -7.57
CA THR A 256 -11.35 25.57 -8.74
C THR A 256 -10.60 25.34 -10.05
N ILE A 257 -9.33 25.76 -10.13
CA ILE A 257 -8.47 25.50 -11.30
C ILE A 257 -8.27 24.00 -11.48
N ILE A 258 -8.00 23.26 -10.39
CA ILE A 258 -7.85 21.80 -10.47
C ILE A 258 -9.13 21.13 -10.98
N ASP A 259 -10.30 21.55 -10.50
CA ASP A 259 -11.58 21.01 -10.96
C ASP A 259 -11.84 21.25 -12.45
N GLU A 260 -11.42 22.41 -12.96
CA GLU A 260 -11.50 22.70 -14.38
C GLU A 260 -10.54 21.82 -15.18
N ILE A 261 -9.28 21.69 -14.77
CA ILE A 261 -8.29 20.81 -15.41
C ILE A 261 -8.79 19.36 -15.49
N LEU A 262 -9.31 18.84 -14.38
CA LEU A 262 -9.83 17.47 -14.29
C LEU A 262 -11.10 17.25 -15.14
N SER A 263 -11.74 18.32 -15.60
CA SER A 263 -12.92 18.24 -16.48
C SER A 263 -12.57 18.26 -17.97
N ARG A 264 -11.32 18.58 -18.32
CA ARG A 264 -10.84 18.60 -19.71
C ARG A 264 -10.67 17.17 -20.22
N GLU A 265 -10.89 16.97 -21.50
CA GLU A 265 -10.60 15.71 -22.16
C GLU A 265 -9.08 15.54 -22.30
N TYR A 266 -8.58 14.34 -22.01
CA TYR A 266 -7.18 14.02 -22.27
C TYR A 266 -7.04 13.66 -23.75
N GLU A 267 -6.28 14.46 -24.49
CA GLU A 267 -5.85 14.15 -25.84
C GLU A 267 -4.39 13.67 -25.79
N GLU A 268 -4.13 12.44 -26.24
CA GLU A 268 -2.78 11.91 -26.34
C GLU A 268 -2.06 12.64 -27.49
N PHE A 269 -0.97 13.33 -27.18
CA PHE A 269 -0.24 14.12 -28.16
C PHE A 269 0.46 13.18 -29.17
N ASN A 270 -0.10 13.07 -30.38
CA ASN A 270 0.57 12.39 -31.48
C ASN A 270 1.65 13.30 -32.05
N PHE A 271 2.91 13.03 -31.70
CA PHE A 271 4.08 13.70 -32.30
C PHE A 271 4.33 13.29 -33.77
N GLU A 272 3.49 12.44 -34.37
CA GLU A 272 3.68 11.92 -35.73
C GLU A 272 3.17 12.86 -36.84
N ASP A 273 2.45 13.94 -36.52
CA ASP A 273 1.84 14.83 -37.52
C ASP A 273 2.69 16.07 -37.89
N GLU A 274 3.93 16.20 -37.39
CA GLU A 274 4.85 17.34 -37.69
C GLU A 274 6.00 16.99 -38.69
N GLU A 275 5.90 15.90 -39.46
CA GLU A 275 6.87 15.58 -40.54
C GLU A 275 6.24 15.45 -41.96
N GLU A 276 5.16 16.18 -42.27
CA GLU A 276 4.67 16.30 -43.66
C GLU A 276 4.35 17.76 -44.03
N ASP A 277 5.35 18.65 -44.05
CA ASP A 277 5.23 19.96 -44.72
C ASP A 277 6.59 20.54 -45.17
N GLU A 278 7.43 19.71 -45.81
CA GLU A 278 8.53 20.19 -46.68
C GLU A 278 8.52 19.47 -48.04
N GLU A 279 7.74 19.99 -49.00
CA GLU A 279 7.99 19.86 -50.46
C GLU A 279 8.22 21.24 -51.11
#